data_AF-A0A4Q5SKK2-F1
#
_entry.id   AF-A0A4Q5SKK2-F1
#
_cell.length_a   1.000
_cell.length_b   1.000
_cell.length_c   1.000
_cell.angle_alpha   90.00
_cell.angle_beta   90.00
_cell.angle_gamma   90.00
#
_symmetry.space_group_name_H-M   'P 1'
#
loop_
_entity.id
_entity.type
_entity.pdbx_description
1 polymer ?
#
loop_
_entity_poly.entity_id
_entity_poly.type
_entity_poly.pdbx_seq_one_letter_code
_entity_poly.pdbx_strand_id
1 'polypeptide(L)'
;MKGKRVKLILPIAALAITATSGSAPAQEKPGFRDTPTLPGGAWKVHDSERPYPTVVTPAAQPGGAPSDAVVLFGGTSLDAWQPQQTPWTIADGAVTSRAGGGGENALISKQSFGDVQLHLEFRSPNPPEKSSQDRGNSGIWFMQRYEIQ
;
A
#
# COMPACT_ATOMS: atom_id res chain seq x y z
N MET A 1 -47.49 -31.10 34.40
CA MET A 1 -47.46 -31.06 32.92
C MET A 1 -46.16 -30.38 32.50
N LYS A 2 -45.19 -31.13 31.94
CA LYS A 2 -43.86 -30.63 31.56
C LYS A 2 -43.93 -30.08 30.12
N GLY A 3 -43.78 -28.76 29.95
CA GLY A 3 -43.64 -28.14 28.63
C GLY A 3 -42.22 -28.36 28.07
N LYS A 4 -42.10 -29.12 26.98
CA LYS A 4 -40.84 -29.24 26.22
C LYS A 4 -40.64 -27.95 25.41
N ARG A 5 -39.57 -27.19 25.70
CA ARG A 5 -39.07 -26.13 24.81
C ARG A 5 -38.25 -26.78 23.69
N VAL A 6 -38.70 -26.63 22.44
CA VAL A 6 -37.95 -27.01 21.24
C VAL A 6 -36.91 -25.92 20.95
N LYS A 7 -35.63 -26.28 20.90
CA LYS A 7 -34.55 -25.40 20.41
C LYS A 7 -34.39 -25.66 18.92
N LEU A 8 -34.73 -24.67 18.09
CA LEU A 8 -34.44 -24.68 16.66
C LEU A 8 -32.98 -24.21 16.47
N ILE A 9 -32.12 -25.09 15.99
CA ILE A 9 -30.74 -24.76 15.62
C ILE A 9 -30.72 -24.70 14.08
N LEU A 10 -30.60 -23.51 13.50
CA LEU A 10 -30.31 -23.35 12.08
C LEU A 10 -28.79 -23.47 11.86
N PRO A 11 -28.30 -24.30 10.93
CA PRO A 11 -26.90 -24.29 10.55
C PRO A 11 -26.63 -23.10 9.63
N ILE A 12 -25.68 -22.24 10.01
CA ILE A 12 -25.11 -21.21 9.14
C ILE A 12 -24.07 -21.91 8.27
N ALA A 13 -24.38 -22.12 7.00
CA ALA A 13 -23.40 -22.57 6.01
C ALA A 13 -22.50 -21.38 5.62
N ALA A 14 -21.24 -21.42 6.05
CA ALA A 14 -20.23 -20.46 5.62
C ALA A 14 -19.79 -20.81 4.19
N LEU A 15 -20.13 -19.97 3.22
CA LEU A 15 -19.66 -20.08 1.84
C LEU A 15 -18.27 -19.45 1.75
N ALA A 16 -17.23 -20.27 1.70
CA ALA A 16 -15.87 -19.82 1.45
C ALA A 16 -15.71 -19.46 -0.04
N ILE A 17 -15.56 -18.17 -0.34
CA ILE A 17 -15.23 -17.69 -1.69
C ILE A 17 -13.70 -17.73 -1.83
N THR A 18 -13.18 -18.81 -2.43
CA THR A 18 -11.79 -18.85 -2.90
C THR A 18 -11.65 -17.99 -4.15
N ALA A 19 -11.03 -16.81 -4.00
CA ALA A 19 -10.62 -16.00 -5.13
C ALA A 19 -9.41 -16.67 -5.81
N THR A 20 -9.63 -17.24 -7.00
CA THR A 20 -8.56 -17.75 -7.84
C THR A 20 -7.89 -16.59 -8.57
N SER A 21 -6.64 -16.28 -8.22
CA SER A 21 -5.80 -15.34 -8.96
C SER A 21 -5.44 -15.94 -10.32
N GLY A 22 -6.25 -15.68 -11.35
CA GLY A 22 -5.94 -16.05 -12.72
C GLY A 22 -4.87 -15.12 -13.29
N SER A 23 -3.74 -15.68 -13.73
CA SER A 23 -2.79 -14.95 -14.58
C SER A 23 -3.46 -14.68 -15.93
N ALA A 24 -3.68 -13.41 -16.27
CA ALA A 24 -4.17 -13.04 -17.60
C ALA A 24 -3.12 -13.42 -18.66
N PRO A 25 -3.51 -14.00 -19.81
CA PRO A 25 -2.58 -14.26 -20.90
C PRO A 25 -1.96 -12.96 -21.41
N ALA A 26 -0.71 -13.03 -21.86
CA ALA A 26 -0.03 -11.89 -22.47
C ALA A 26 -0.83 -11.39 -23.68
N GLN A 27 -1.36 -10.17 -23.58
CA GLN A 27 -2.04 -9.50 -24.68
C GLN A 27 -1.06 -9.37 -25.87
N GLU A 28 -1.45 -9.86 -27.05
CA GLU A 28 -0.73 -9.57 -28.29
C GLU A 28 -0.60 -8.05 -28.44
N LYS A 29 0.62 -7.56 -28.72
CA LYS A 29 0.91 -6.11 -28.76
C LYS A 29 0.01 -5.43 -29.80
N PRO A 30 -0.98 -4.61 -29.39
CA PRO A 30 -1.93 -4.03 -30.32
C PRO A 30 -1.26 -2.94 -31.17
N GLY A 31 -1.40 -3.00 -32.49
CA GLY A 31 -0.86 -1.98 -33.39
C GLY A 31 -0.75 -2.43 -34.84
N PHE A 32 -0.19 -1.56 -35.68
CA PHE A 32 -0.01 -1.77 -37.12
C PHE A 32 1.43 -1.48 -37.52
N ARG A 33 1.96 -2.29 -38.46
CA ARG A 33 3.34 -2.14 -38.98
C ARG A 33 3.38 -1.52 -40.38
N ASP A 34 2.24 -1.38 -41.04
CA ASP A 34 2.06 -0.95 -42.42
C ASP A 34 1.54 0.49 -42.55
N THR A 35 1.50 1.24 -41.45
CA THR A 35 1.09 2.65 -41.44
C THR A 35 2.24 3.62 -41.79
N PRO A 36 1.93 4.85 -42.23
CA PRO A 36 2.94 5.88 -42.48
C PRO A 36 3.66 6.32 -41.20
N THR A 37 4.88 6.82 -41.36
CA THR A 37 5.63 7.52 -40.30
C THR A 37 5.30 9.00 -40.35
N LEU A 38 5.11 9.64 -39.19
CA LEU A 38 4.91 11.09 -39.10
C LEU A 38 6.25 11.85 -39.24
N PRO A 39 6.27 13.05 -39.82
CA PRO A 39 7.48 13.86 -39.91
C PRO A 39 8.15 14.05 -38.54
N GLY A 40 9.44 13.70 -38.44
CA GLY A 40 10.22 13.80 -37.20
C GLY A 40 9.99 12.68 -36.17
N GLY A 41 9.16 11.68 -36.47
CA GLY A 41 8.89 10.54 -35.59
C GLY A 41 9.75 9.31 -35.90
N ALA A 42 10.17 8.60 -34.85
CA ALA A 42 10.82 7.28 -34.98
C ALA A 42 9.82 6.12 -35.20
N TRP A 43 8.52 6.37 -35.02
CA TRP A 43 7.48 5.34 -35.00
C TRP A 43 6.39 5.62 -36.03
N LYS A 44 5.82 4.56 -36.58
CA LYS A 44 4.63 4.65 -37.43
C LYS A 44 3.39 5.05 -36.61
N VAL A 45 2.34 5.49 -37.31
CA VAL A 45 1.03 5.73 -36.67
C VAL A 45 0.49 4.40 -36.11
N HIS A 46 0.25 4.31 -34.81
CA HIS A 46 -0.13 3.07 -34.10
C HIS A 46 0.90 1.92 -34.18
N ASP A 47 2.20 2.23 -34.26
CA ASP A 47 3.27 1.24 -34.36
C ASP A 47 3.27 0.21 -33.21
N SER A 48 3.17 -1.09 -33.54
CA SER A 48 3.22 -2.19 -32.57
C SER A 48 4.60 -2.41 -31.96
N GLU A 49 5.66 -1.82 -32.53
CA GLU A 49 7.03 -1.95 -32.03
C GLU A 49 7.41 -0.83 -31.06
N ARG A 50 6.53 0.17 -30.85
CA ARG A 50 6.78 1.20 -29.83
C ARG A 50 6.97 0.53 -28.46
N PRO A 51 7.91 1.00 -27.62
CA PRO A 51 8.04 0.51 -26.25
C PRO A 51 6.71 0.66 -25.51
N TYR A 52 6.19 -0.46 -25.00
CA TYR A 52 5.01 -0.47 -24.15
C TYR A 52 5.43 -0.17 -22.72
N PRO A 53 4.54 0.44 -21.91
CA PRO A 53 4.74 0.50 -20.47
C PRO A 53 4.99 -0.90 -19.90
N THR A 54 5.87 -0.99 -18.90
CA THR A 54 6.03 -2.22 -18.13
C THR A 54 4.69 -2.61 -17.52
N VAL A 55 4.29 -3.87 -17.69
CA VAL A 55 3.07 -4.38 -17.09
C VAL A 55 3.28 -4.50 -15.57
N VAL A 56 2.41 -3.85 -14.81
CA VAL A 56 2.40 -3.91 -13.34
C VAL A 56 1.18 -4.70 -12.91
N THR A 57 1.39 -5.75 -12.11
CA THR A 57 0.30 -6.53 -11.54
C THR A 57 -0.18 -5.83 -10.26
N PRO A 58 -1.46 -5.42 -10.18
CA PRO A 58 -2.00 -4.82 -8.96
C PRO A 58 -2.08 -5.85 -7.83
N ALA A 59 -2.13 -5.38 -6.60
CA ALA A 59 -2.40 -6.25 -5.47
C ALA A 59 -3.80 -6.89 -5.56
N ALA A 60 -3.94 -8.09 -5.01
CA ALA A 60 -5.21 -8.80 -4.97
C ALA A 60 -6.26 -8.12 -4.09
N GLN A 61 -5.83 -7.35 -3.10
CA GLN A 61 -6.68 -6.62 -2.15
C GLN A 61 -6.37 -5.12 -2.19
N PRO A 62 -7.38 -4.25 -1.98
CA PRO A 62 -7.14 -2.83 -1.81
C PRO A 62 -6.11 -2.55 -0.70
N GLY A 63 -5.25 -1.56 -0.92
CA GLY A 63 -4.16 -1.21 0.01
C GLY A 63 -2.91 -2.07 -0.10
N GLY A 64 -2.95 -3.19 -0.85
CA GLY A 64 -1.77 -4.00 -1.10
C GLY A 64 -0.78 -3.35 -2.09
N ALA A 65 0.48 -3.74 -1.99
CA ALA A 65 1.54 -3.29 -2.87
C ALA A 65 1.45 -3.95 -4.27
N PRO A 66 1.53 -3.19 -5.38
CA PRO A 66 1.67 -3.76 -6.72
C PRO A 66 3.01 -4.47 -6.91
N SER A 67 3.16 -5.23 -7.99
CA SER A 67 4.34 -6.08 -8.24
C SER A 67 5.66 -5.32 -8.38
N ASP A 68 5.62 -4.03 -8.66
CA ASP A 68 6.79 -3.16 -8.84
C ASP A 68 7.09 -2.27 -7.62
N ALA A 69 6.26 -2.33 -6.57
CA ALA A 69 6.44 -1.48 -5.40
C ALA A 69 7.54 -1.98 -4.46
N VAL A 70 8.26 -1.01 -3.88
CA VAL A 70 9.16 -1.26 -2.75
C VAL A 70 8.32 -1.26 -1.47
N VAL A 71 8.19 -2.43 -0.83
CA VAL A 71 7.46 -2.58 0.43
C VAL A 71 8.30 -2.04 1.59
N LEU A 72 7.94 -0.87 2.12
CA LEU A 72 8.62 -0.28 3.26
C LEU A 72 8.20 -0.92 4.59
N PHE A 73 6.95 -1.36 4.73
CA PHE A 73 6.47 -2.05 5.92
C PHE A 73 5.38 -3.06 5.55
N GLY A 74 5.62 -4.34 5.89
CA GLY A 74 4.70 -5.46 5.62
C GLY A 74 4.08 -6.07 6.87
N GLY A 75 4.14 -5.38 8.01
CA GLY A 75 3.53 -5.82 9.28
C GLY A 75 4.48 -6.55 10.25
N THR A 76 5.67 -6.97 9.83
CA THR A 76 6.53 -7.85 10.63
C THR A 76 7.93 -7.31 10.92
N SER A 77 8.42 -6.36 10.13
CA SER A 77 9.79 -5.84 10.26
C SER A 77 9.92 -4.37 9.88
N LEU A 78 10.87 -3.68 10.51
CA LEU A 78 11.31 -2.32 10.19
C LEU A 78 12.65 -2.29 9.45
N ASP A 79 13.04 -3.37 8.76
CA ASP A 79 14.35 -3.45 8.10
C ASP A 79 14.60 -2.37 7.05
N ALA A 80 13.55 -1.85 6.42
CA ALA A 80 13.64 -0.73 5.47
C ALA A 80 13.83 0.65 6.15
N TRP A 81 13.77 0.71 7.48
CA TRP A 81 13.74 1.95 8.26
C TRP A 81 14.94 2.07 9.20
N GLN A 82 15.36 3.31 9.40
CA GLN A 82 16.32 3.75 10.39
C GLN A 82 15.58 4.67 11.38
N PRO A 83 15.43 4.28 12.66
CA PRO A 83 14.91 5.19 13.67
C PRO A 83 15.92 6.31 13.93
N GLN A 84 15.42 7.54 14.06
CA GLN A 84 16.22 8.71 14.40
C GLN A 84 16.66 8.68 15.88
N GLN A 85 15.76 8.25 16.76
CA GLN A 85 16.06 8.04 18.18
C GLN A 85 15.71 6.60 18.59
N THR A 86 14.54 6.41 19.19
CA THR A 86 14.12 5.11 19.73
C THR A 86 13.31 4.35 18.68
N PRO A 87 13.61 3.06 18.43
CA PRO A 87 12.83 2.23 17.53
C PRO A 87 11.33 2.24 17.88
N TRP A 88 10.49 2.44 16.87
CA TRP A 88 9.05 2.26 17.00
C TRP A 88 8.74 0.77 17.21
N THR A 89 7.59 0.47 17.81
CA THR A 89 7.19 -0.91 18.09
C THR A 89 6.25 -1.45 17.05
N ILE A 90 6.43 -2.73 16.72
CA ILE A 90 5.49 -3.50 15.93
C ILE A 90 4.59 -4.31 16.87
N ALA A 91 3.28 -4.20 16.67
CA ALA A 91 2.27 -5.05 17.31
C ALA A 91 1.07 -5.18 16.36
N ASP A 92 0.46 -6.37 16.30
CA ASP A 92 -0.75 -6.63 15.52
C ASP A 92 -0.66 -6.18 14.05
N GLY A 93 0.51 -6.37 13.42
CA GLY A 93 0.75 -5.99 12.03
C GLY A 93 0.90 -4.49 11.78
N ALA A 94 0.97 -3.66 12.82
CA ALA A 94 1.12 -2.21 12.71
C ALA A 94 2.37 -1.73 13.46
N VAL A 95 3.00 -0.68 12.93
CA VAL A 95 4.04 0.06 13.63
C VAL A 95 3.43 1.22 14.39
N THR A 96 3.83 1.44 15.64
CA THR A 96 3.33 2.51 16.50
C THR A 96 4.49 3.36 16.99
N SER A 97 4.38 4.68 16.81
CA SER A 97 5.35 5.64 17.34
C SER A 97 5.38 5.57 18.86
N ARG A 98 6.57 5.65 19.43
CA ARG A 98 6.73 5.74 20.89
C ARG A 98 6.82 7.20 21.30
N ALA A 99 5.95 7.60 22.22
CA ALA A 99 6.09 8.84 22.96
C ALA A 99 7.21 8.68 24.00
N GLY A 100 8.19 9.59 24.00
CA GLY A 100 9.24 9.66 25.01
C GLY A 100 10.59 10.10 24.44
N GLY A 101 11.31 10.93 25.19
CA GLY A 101 12.67 11.39 24.83
C GLY A 101 12.80 12.90 24.60
N GLY A 102 11.71 13.59 24.27
CA GLY A 102 11.73 14.99 23.88
C GLY A 102 12.27 15.17 22.45
N GLY A 103 11.58 15.98 21.64
CA GLY A 103 11.94 16.21 20.24
C GLY A 103 11.39 15.18 19.26
N GLU A 104 11.83 15.30 18.00
CA GLU A 104 11.40 14.47 16.88
C GLU A 104 11.97 13.05 16.98
N ASN A 105 11.12 12.04 16.76
CA ASN A 105 11.52 10.63 16.70
C ASN A 105 10.98 9.97 15.42
N ALA A 106 11.47 10.44 14.28
CA ALA A 106 11.05 9.94 12.97
C ALA A 106 11.58 8.52 12.69
N LEU A 107 10.82 7.75 11.92
CA LEU A 107 11.33 6.62 11.15
C LEU A 107 11.71 7.11 9.76
N ILE A 108 12.99 6.96 9.40
CA ILE A 108 13.52 7.43 8.11
C ILE A 108 13.79 6.20 7.25
N SER A 109 13.32 6.18 6.01
CA SER A 109 13.65 5.08 5.10
C SER A 109 15.16 5.02 4.85
N LYS A 110 15.75 3.82 4.87
CA LYS A 110 17.17 3.63 4.53
C LYS A 110 17.45 3.99 3.07
N GLN A 111 16.52 3.64 2.18
CA GLN A 111 16.55 4.05 0.79
C GLN A 111 16.10 5.52 0.66
N SER A 112 16.78 6.25 -0.23
CA SER A 112 16.39 7.60 -0.64
C SER A 112 15.54 7.53 -1.91
N PHE A 113 14.59 8.45 -2.05
CA PHE A 113 13.62 8.46 -3.14
C PHE A 113 13.55 9.83 -3.82
N GLY A 114 13.28 9.83 -5.13
CA GLY A 114 12.92 11.02 -5.92
C GLY A 114 11.41 11.05 -6.13
N ASP A 115 10.99 11.00 -7.40
CA ASP A 115 9.58 10.87 -7.76
C ASP A 115 9.04 9.52 -7.29
N VAL A 116 7.92 9.55 -6.56
CA VAL A 116 7.29 8.34 -6.02
C VAL A 116 5.78 8.43 -6.08
N GLN A 117 5.18 7.24 -6.16
CA GLN A 117 3.82 7.01 -5.67
C GLN A 117 3.93 6.33 -4.30
N LEU A 118 3.32 6.92 -3.27
CA LEU A 118 3.32 6.39 -1.91
C LEU A 118 1.92 5.94 -1.51
N HIS A 119 1.83 4.73 -0.96
CA HIS A 119 0.66 4.24 -0.24
C HIS A 119 1.04 4.06 1.23
N LEU A 120 0.19 4.56 2.13
CA LEU A 120 0.31 4.34 3.57
C LEU A 120 -1.07 4.40 4.21
N GLU A 121 -1.21 3.68 5.32
CA GLU A 121 -2.38 3.75 6.18
C GLU A 121 -1.93 4.15 7.58
N PHE A 122 -2.70 5.00 8.25
CA PHE A 122 -2.42 5.44 9.61
C PHE A 122 -3.69 5.47 10.45
N ARG A 123 -3.52 5.40 11.77
CA ARG A 123 -4.59 5.59 12.74
C ARG A 123 -4.13 6.57 13.81
N SER A 124 -4.99 7.52 14.16
CA SER A 124 -4.78 8.37 15.33
C SER A 124 -5.25 7.66 16.62
N PRO A 125 -4.73 8.02 17.80
CA PRO A 125 -5.23 7.52 19.07
C PRO A 125 -6.75 7.68 19.22
N ASN A 126 -7.40 6.66 19.79
CA ASN A 126 -8.84 6.66 20.07
C ASN A 126 -9.11 5.95 21.42
N PRO A 127 -9.67 6.64 22.44
CA PRO A 127 -10.06 8.05 22.41
C PRO A 127 -8.84 8.98 22.33
N PRO A 128 -9.02 10.21 21.80
CA PRO A 128 -7.99 11.24 21.86
C PRO A 128 -7.78 11.72 23.31
N GLU A 129 -6.53 11.99 23.71
CA GLU A 129 -6.22 12.48 25.06
C GLU A 129 -5.94 13.99 25.13
N LYS A 130 -5.54 14.61 24.00
CA LYS A 130 -5.11 16.01 23.91
C LYS A 130 -5.94 16.79 22.89
N SER A 131 -5.56 18.05 22.64
CA SER A 131 -6.25 18.97 21.73
C SER A 131 -5.30 19.61 20.72
N SER A 132 -5.85 20.19 19.64
CA SER A 132 -5.09 20.89 18.60
C SER A 132 -3.93 20.04 18.04
N GLN A 133 -2.78 20.66 17.79
CA GLN A 133 -1.54 20.03 17.30
C GLN A 133 -0.97 18.94 18.22
N ASP A 134 -1.53 18.70 19.40
CA ASP A 134 -1.09 17.62 20.29
C ASP A 134 -2.02 16.38 20.25
N ARG A 135 -3.11 16.42 19.46
CA ARG A 135 -4.14 15.37 19.40
C ARG A 135 -3.81 14.27 18.39
N GLY A 136 -2.67 13.60 18.57
CA GLY A 136 -2.22 12.51 17.68
C GLY A 136 -1.47 13.00 16.44
N ASN A 137 -0.67 14.05 16.61
CA ASN A 137 0.11 14.67 15.54
C ASN A 137 1.27 13.77 15.09
N SER A 138 1.38 13.64 13.78
CA SER A 138 2.46 13.00 13.04
C SER A 138 2.41 13.55 11.61
N GLY A 139 3.41 13.25 10.80
CA GLY A 139 3.43 13.69 9.41
C GLY A 139 4.35 12.83 8.55
N ILE A 140 4.15 12.92 7.24
CA ILE A 140 5.00 12.26 6.24
C ILE A 140 5.92 13.30 5.63
N TRP A 141 7.22 13.12 5.86
CA TRP A 141 8.25 14.06 5.41
C TRP A 141 8.91 13.58 4.12
N PHE A 142 8.48 14.14 2.98
CA PHE A 142 9.14 13.89 1.71
C PHE A 142 10.52 14.56 1.70
N MET A 143 11.54 13.74 1.39
CA MET A 143 12.94 14.18 1.28
C MET A 143 13.46 14.89 2.55
N GLN A 144 12.84 14.61 3.72
CA GLN A 144 13.11 15.30 4.98
C GLN A 144 12.96 16.84 4.90
N ARG A 145 12.04 17.32 4.05
CA ARG A 145 11.87 18.76 3.77
C ARG A 145 10.42 19.21 3.72
N TYR A 146 9.53 18.38 3.18
CA TYR A 146 8.15 18.75 2.91
C TYR A 146 7.22 17.81 3.65
N GLU A 147 6.53 18.32 4.65
CA GLU A 147 5.58 17.54 5.45
C GLU A 147 4.19 17.53 4.81
N ILE A 148 3.59 16.34 4.76
CA ILE A 148 2.15 16.17 4.67
C ILE A 148 1.65 15.82 6.07
N GLN A 149 0.82 16.72 6.62
CA GLN A 149 0.20 16.60 7.93
C GLN A 149 -1.06 15.72 7.89
#